data_AF-A0A945AYP2-F1
#
_entry.id   AF-A0A945AYP2-F1
#
_cell.length_a   1.000
_cell.length_b   1.000
_cell.length_c   1.000
_cell.angle_alpha   90.00
_cell.angle_beta   90.00
_cell.angle_gamma   90.00
#
_symmetry.space_group_name_H-M   'P 1'
#
loop_
_entity.id
_entity.type
_entity.pdbx_description
1 polymer ?
#
loop_
_entity_poly.entity_id
_entity_poly.type
_entity_poly.pdbx_seq_one_letter_code
_entity_poly.pdbx_strand_id
1 'polypeptide(L)'
;ALRLYGVGESDYSNDREMFDKIHEMRSRIVTSPSFSGDRILGAILFEKTMNLEINGKGSAQYLWQEKQVVPFLKVDKGLEDENNGVQLMKPIPGLQELLRQAIKKEIFGTKMRSVIKNANENGVAAIVKQQFEIAKMIIATELVPIIEPEVDIHCETKAEAEMMLLKHLMDHIEQLASDQKVILKLTIPNENNLYTSCINHPNVIRVFALSGGYSRDDANSLLTQNKRMVASFNRALTEGLSVEQSDEEFNLILDSSIESIYQASIT
;
A
#
# COMPACT_ATOMS: atom_id res chain seq x y z
N ALA A 1 0.36 -3.94 14.78
CA ALA A 1 1.51 -3.08 14.47
C ALA A 1 2.28 -2.76 15.76
N LEU A 2 1.71 -1.98 16.68
CA LEU A 2 2.33 -1.68 17.99
C LEU A 2 2.83 -2.92 18.75
N ARG A 3 2.00 -3.97 18.89
CA ARG A 3 2.43 -5.22 19.54
C ARG A 3 3.65 -5.87 18.88
N LEU A 4 3.75 -5.84 17.55
CA LEU A 4 4.93 -6.39 16.83
C LEU A 4 6.17 -5.50 16.99
N TYR A 5 5.96 -4.22 17.30
CA TYR A 5 7.00 -3.23 17.58
C TYR A 5 7.38 -3.19 19.08
N GLY A 6 6.86 -4.10 19.90
CA GLY A 6 7.15 -4.18 21.33
C GLY A 6 6.30 -3.25 22.22
N VAL A 7 5.24 -2.63 21.69
CA VAL A 7 4.30 -1.81 22.47
C VAL A 7 3.02 -2.60 22.73
N GLY A 8 2.82 -3.02 23.98
CA GLY A 8 1.68 -3.79 24.47
C GLY A 8 0.45 -2.94 24.80
N GLU A 9 -0.67 -3.62 25.10
CA GLU A 9 -1.94 -2.97 25.48
C GLU A 9 -1.86 -2.26 26.84
N SER A 10 -0.88 -2.61 27.69
CA SER A 10 -0.61 -1.93 28.96
C SER A 10 0.12 -0.59 28.82
N ASP A 11 0.63 -0.28 27.63
CA ASP A 11 1.49 0.90 27.39
C ASP A 11 0.68 2.14 26.96
N TYR A 12 -0.65 2.02 26.87
CA TYR A 12 -1.58 3.11 26.60
C TYR A 12 -2.94 2.85 27.26
N SER A 13 -3.63 3.90 27.67
CA SER A 13 -4.90 3.80 28.42
C SER A 13 -6.14 4.06 27.57
N ASN A 14 -5.97 4.59 26.36
CA ASN A 14 -7.06 5.00 25.48
C ASN A 14 -6.60 5.09 24.01
N ASP A 15 -7.56 5.26 23.11
CA ASP A 15 -7.29 5.39 21.68
C ASP A 15 -6.32 6.52 21.34
N ARG A 16 -6.42 7.67 22.01
CA ARG A 16 -5.55 8.82 21.73
C ARG A 16 -4.09 8.46 21.99
N GLU A 17 -3.79 7.91 23.16
CA GLU A 17 -2.43 7.47 23.51
C GLU A 17 -1.93 6.36 22.56
N MET A 18 -2.78 5.42 22.17
CA MET A 18 -2.43 4.42 21.16
C MET A 18 -2.03 5.07 19.83
N PHE A 19 -2.76 6.09 19.38
CA PHE A 19 -2.44 6.82 18.14
C PHE A 19 -1.16 7.64 18.27
N ASP A 20 -0.90 8.23 19.43
CA ASP A 20 0.35 8.94 19.71
C ASP A 20 1.54 7.97 19.63
N LYS A 21 1.43 6.76 20.19
CA LYS A 21 2.45 5.70 20.05
C LYS A 21 2.64 5.23 18.61
N ILE A 22 1.57 5.12 17.83
CA ILE A 22 1.68 4.82 16.39
C ILE A 22 2.41 5.94 15.65
N HIS A 23 2.15 7.19 16.01
CA HIS A 23 2.79 8.35 15.40
C HIS A 23 4.27 8.44 15.77
N GLU A 24 4.63 8.18 17.03
CA GLU A 24 6.02 8.07 17.49
C GLU A 24 6.78 7.01 16.67
N MET A 25 6.23 5.79 16.56
CA MET A 25 6.82 4.71 15.77
C MET A 25 7.03 5.12 14.29
N ARG A 26 6.01 5.71 13.66
CA ARG A 26 6.10 6.16 12.26
C ARG A 26 7.10 7.29 12.07
N SER A 27 7.13 8.22 13.02
CA SER A 27 8.09 9.33 13.01
C SER A 27 9.51 8.78 13.09
N ARG A 28 9.79 7.85 14.00
CA ARG A 28 11.11 7.20 14.12
C ARG A 28 11.56 6.53 12.82
N ILE A 29 10.65 5.80 12.14
CA ILE A 29 10.92 5.20 10.83
C ILE A 29 11.26 6.27 9.80
N VAL A 30 10.42 7.29 9.66
CA VAL A 30 10.58 8.33 8.62
C VAL A 30 11.79 9.23 8.89
N THR A 31 12.12 9.50 10.14
CA THR A 31 13.28 10.33 10.50
C THR A 31 14.60 9.58 10.43
N SER A 32 14.59 8.24 10.40
CA SER A 32 15.78 7.42 10.19
C SER A 32 16.59 7.90 8.98
N PRO A 33 17.93 7.94 9.05
CA PRO A 33 18.78 8.28 7.91
C PRO A 33 18.61 7.30 6.75
N SER A 34 18.26 6.05 7.03
CA SER A 34 18.07 4.99 6.03
C SER A 34 16.79 5.17 5.19
N PHE A 35 15.84 5.97 5.69
CA PHE A 35 14.58 6.28 5.01
C PHE A 35 14.76 7.50 4.10
N SER A 36 15.04 7.25 2.82
CA SER A 36 15.21 8.27 1.77
C SER A 36 14.65 7.83 0.41
N GLY A 37 14.47 8.80 -0.48
CA GLY A 37 14.00 8.64 -1.86
C GLY A 37 14.94 7.82 -2.76
N ASP A 38 16.16 7.52 -2.31
CA ASP A 38 17.14 6.74 -3.07
C ASP A 38 16.66 5.30 -3.30
N ARG A 39 15.98 4.73 -2.30
CA ARG A 39 15.47 3.34 -2.31
C ARG A 39 13.96 3.24 -2.06
N ILE A 40 13.31 4.32 -1.61
CA ILE A 40 11.89 4.34 -1.28
C ILE A 40 11.17 5.36 -2.17
N LEU A 41 10.38 4.89 -3.12
CA LEU A 41 9.69 5.79 -4.06
C LEU A 41 8.53 6.57 -3.42
N GLY A 42 7.81 5.96 -2.49
CA GLY A 42 6.62 6.56 -1.90
C GLY A 42 6.22 5.92 -0.58
N ALA A 43 5.45 6.66 0.21
CA ALA A 43 4.93 6.22 1.50
C ALA A 43 3.43 6.48 1.59
N ILE A 44 2.67 5.45 2.00
CA ILE A 44 1.21 5.52 2.15
C ILE A 44 0.87 5.85 3.61
N LEU A 45 0.34 7.04 3.81
CA LEU A 45 -0.09 7.57 5.09
C LEU A 45 -1.50 7.11 5.45
N PHE A 46 -1.76 7.02 6.75
CA PHE A 46 -3.12 7.04 7.27
C PHE A 46 -3.58 8.49 7.44
N GLU A 47 -4.89 8.71 7.36
CA GLU A 47 -5.52 10.03 7.52
C GLU A 47 -5.06 10.77 8.78
N LYS A 48 -4.97 10.08 9.91
CA LYS A 48 -4.47 10.70 11.16
C LYS A 48 -3.03 11.20 11.01
N THR A 49 -2.13 10.41 10.41
CA THR A 49 -0.73 10.82 10.21
C THR A 49 -0.61 11.97 9.21
N MET A 50 -1.42 12.00 8.15
CA MET A 50 -1.46 13.16 7.22
C MET A 50 -1.75 14.47 7.96
N ASN A 51 -2.56 14.43 9.02
CA ASN A 51 -2.93 15.59 9.83
C ASN A 51 -1.95 15.91 10.96
N LEU A 52 -0.90 15.11 11.15
CA LEU A 52 0.14 15.32 12.15
C LEU A 52 1.45 15.79 11.50
N GLU A 53 2.34 16.27 12.35
CA GLU A 53 3.66 16.77 11.95
C GLU A 53 4.76 15.77 12.29
N ILE A 54 5.83 15.79 11.50
CA ILE A 54 7.09 15.09 11.74
C ILE A 54 8.16 16.19 11.77
N ASN A 55 8.88 16.30 12.89
CA ASN A 55 9.90 17.33 13.11
C ASN A 55 9.43 18.77 12.78
N GLY A 56 8.21 19.13 13.20
CA GLY A 56 7.64 20.47 13.03
C GLY A 56 7.16 20.80 11.60
N LYS A 57 7.06 19.80 10.73
CA LYS A 57 6.58 19.93 9.35
C LYS A 57 5.44 18.97 9.10
N GLY A 58 4.47 19.34 8.26
CA GLY A 58 3.38 18.43 7.89
C GLY A 58 3.92 17.11 7.33
N SER A 59 3.35 15.96 7.73
CA SER A 59 3.93 14.65 7.40
C SER A 59 4.20 14.42 5.91
N ALA A 60 3.28 14.82 5.03
CA ALA A 60 3.45 14.71 3.58
C ALA A 60 4.53 15.65 3.05
N GLN A 61 4.60 16.88 3.56
CA GLN A 61 5.65 17.84 3.21
C GLN A 61 7.03 17.37 3.68
N TYR A 62 7.13 16.76 4.86
CA TYR A 62 8.38 16.17 5.35
C TYR A 62 8.85 15.03 4.45
N LEU A 63 7.95 14.10 4.11
CA LEU A 63 8.26 13.00 3.18
C LEU A 63 8.80 13.52 1.85
N TRP A 64 8.15 14.51 1.24
CA TRP A 64 8.59 15.00 -0.06
C TRP A 64 9.86 15.86 0.04
N GLN A 65 9.85 16.89 0.88
CA GLN A 65 10.88 17.93 0.86
C GLN A 65 12.16 17.51 1.59
N GLU A 66 12.07 16.69 2.65
CA GLU A 66 13.25 16.24 3.40
C GLU A 66 13.72 14.85 2.96
N LYS A 67 12.78 13.97 2.60
CA LYS A 67 13.09 12.57 2.28
C LYS A 67 13.02 12.24 0.79
N GLN A 68 12.46 13.10 -0.06
CA GLN A 68 12.23 12.82 -1.49
C GLN A 68 11.37 11.57 -1.72
N VAL A 69 10.45 11.29 -0.79
CA VAL A 69 9.52 10.15 -0.84
C VAL A 69 8.12 10.67 -1.16
N VAL A 70 7.49 10.14 -2.21
CA VAL A 70 6.18 10.61 -2.68
C VAL A 70 5.07 10.23 -1.68
N PRO A 71 4.29 11.20 -1.15
CA PRO A 71 3.28 10.92 -0.14
C PRO A 71 1.94 10.48 -0.77
N PHE A 72 1.42 9.35 -0.30
CA PHE A 72 0.11 8.81 -0.65
C PHE A 72 -0.81 8.76 0.58
N LEU A 73 -2.13 8.74 0.37
CA LEU A 73 -3.12 8.63 1.44
C LEU A 73 -3.99 7.39 1.30
N LYS A 74 -4.09 6.57 2.35
CA LYS A 74 -5.10 5.51 2.44
C LYS A 74 -6.50 6.13 2.63
N VAL A 75 -7.45 5.82 1.73
CA VAL A 75 -8.81 6.40 1.74
C VAL A 75 -9.93 5.39 2.08
N ASP A 76 -9.70 4.08 1.95
CA ASP A 76 -10.73 3.08 2.32
C ASP A 76 -11.05 3.10 3.82
N LYS A 77 -12.30 2.77 4.15
CA LYS A 77 -12.83 2.71 5.53
C LYS A 77 -13.01 1.27 6.03
N GLY A 78 -12.17 0.37 5.53
CA GLY A 78 -12.24 -1.05 5.81
C GLY A 78 -13.14 -1.80 4.82
N LEU A 79 -13.41 -3.06 5.16
CA LEU A 79 -14.05 -4.03 4.27
C LEU A 79 -15.44 -4.40 4.77
N GLU A 80 -16.34 -4.69 3.84
CA GLU A 80 -17.61 -5.37 4.12
C GLU A 80 -17.36 -6.83 4.51
N ASP A 81 -18.42 -7.47 5.02
CA ASP A 81 -18.40 -8.91 5.28
C ASP A 81 -18.20 -9.69 3.98
N GLU A 82 -17.62 -10.88 4.08
CA GLU A 82 -17.38 -11.72 2.92
C GLU A 82 -18.70 -12.11 2.26
N ASN A 83 -18.78 -11.85 0.95
CA ASN A 83 -19.89 -12.28 0.11
C ASN A 83 -19.36 -12.63 -1.29
N ASN A 84 -19.84 -13.71 -1.88
CA ASN A 84 -19.36 -14.23 -3.16
C ASN A 84 -17.82 -14.37 -3.20
N GLY A 85 -17.21 -14.87 -2.12
CA GLY A 85 -15.77 -15.10 -2.06
C GLY A 85 -14.90 -13.84 -2.08
N VAL A 86 -15.48 -12.66 -1.82
CA VAL A 86 -14.76 -11.39 -1.79
C VAL A 86 -15.24 -10.50 -0.64
N GLN A 87 -14.43 -9.51 -0.29
CA GLN A 87 -14.77 -8.45 0.65
C GLN A 87 -14.59 -7.11 -0.05
N LEU A 88 -15.72 -6.49 -0.40
CA LEU A 88 -15.76 -5.14 -0.97
C LEU A 88 -15.30 -4.10 0.06
N MET A 89 -14.92 -2.92 -0.42
CA MET A 89 -14.71 -1.78 0.46
C MET A 89 -16.04 -1.33 1.04
N LYS A 90 -16.06 -0.98 2.33
CA LYS A 90 -17.18 -0.23 2.92
C LYS A 90 -17.37 1.10 2.17
N PRO A 91 -18.59 1.65 2.15
CA PRO A 91 -18.81 3.01 1.67
C PRO A 91 -17.84 4.01 2.31
N ILE A 92 -17.36 4.97 1.52
CA ILE A 92 -16.42 6.01 1.95
C ILE A 92 -17.19 7.34 2.04
N PRO A 93 -18.02 7.56 3.07
CA PRO A 93 -18.73 8.83 3.22
C PRO A 93 -17.72 9.97 3.35
N GLY A 94 -17.98 11.07 2.65
CA GLY A 94 -17.09 12.23 2.66
C GLY A 94 -15.82 12.10 1.83
N LEU A 95 -15.71 11.10 0.93
CA LEU A 95 -14.53 10.92 0.06
C LEU A 95 -14.11 12.22 -0.64
N GLN A 96 -15.04 12.98 -1.23
CA GLN A 96 -14.70 14.25 -1.89
C GLN A 96 -14.01 15.24 -0.95
N GLU A 97 -14.49 15.39 0.29
CA GLU A 97 -13.88 16.30 1.24
C GLU A 97 -12.49 15.80 1.68
N LEU A 98 -12.35 14.49 1.88
CA LEU A 98 -11.05 13.87 2.17
C LEU A 98 -10.04 14.12 1.05
N LEU A 99 -10.43 14.01 -0.22
CA LEU A 99 -9.55 14.29 -1.37
C LEU A 99 -9.14 15.76 -1.43
N ARG A 100 -10.06 16.71 -1.16
CA ARG A 100 -9.72 18.14 -1.07
C ARG A 100 -8.71 18.42 0.04
N GLN A 101 -8.85 17.76 1.19
CA GLN A 101 -7.90 17.88 2.29
C GLN A 101 -6.55 17.28 1.93
N ALA A 102 -6.53 16.13 1.26
CA ALA A 102 -5.30 15.49 0.77
C ALA A 102 -4.52 16.45 -0.15
N ILE A 103 -5.19 17.10 -1.10
CA ILE A 103 -4.58 18.08 -2.01
C ILE A 103 -3.98 19.26 -1.21
N LYS A 104 -4.72 19.84 -0.27
CA LYS A 104 -4.23 20.93 0.59
C LYS A 104 -3.01 20.54 1.43
N LYS A 105 -2.85 19.24 1.70
CA LYS A 105 -1.73 18.65 2.45
C LYS A 105 -0.61 18.15 1.54
N GLU A 106 -0.64 18.47 0.24
CA GLU A 106 0.38 18.07 -0.75
C GLU A 106 0.51 16.54 -0.90
N ILE A 107 -0.59 15.80 -0.71
CA ILE A 107 -0.66 14.38 -1.06
C ILE A 107 -0.66 14.26 -2.59
N PHE A 108 0.15 13.34 -3.12
CA PHE A 108 0.26 13.07 -4.56
C PHE A 108 -0.84 12.12 -5.05
N GLY A 109 -1.17 11.12 -4.25
CA GLY A 109 -2.09 10.07 -4.65
C GLY A 109 -2.76 9.38 -3.48
N THR A 110 -3.63 8.44 -3.78
CA THR A 110 -4.38 7.70 -2.76
C THR A 110 -4.15 6.19 -2.87
N LYS A 111 -4.65 5.44 -1.90
CA LYS A 111 -4.65 3.99 -1.91
C LYS A 111 -5.92 3.44 -1.27
N MET A 112 -6.49 2.39 -1.85
CA MET A 112 -7.72 1.77 -1.33
C MET A 112 -7.71 0.24 -1.48
N ARG A 113 -8.03 -0.48 -0.39
CA ARG A 113 -7.93 -1.94 -0.30
C ARG A 113 -9.28 -2.64 -0.41
N SER A 114 -9.34 -3.68 -1.22
CA SER A 114 -10.38 -4.71 -1.17
C SER A 114 -9.73 -6.10 -1.13
N VAL A 115 -10.49 -7.16 -0.87
CA VAL A 115 -9.93 -8.52 -0.71
C VAL A 115 -10.72 -9.56 -1.51
N ILE A 116 -10.01 -10.48 -2.14
CA ILE A 116 -10.52 -11.67 -2.83
C ILE A 116 -10.09 -12.89 -2.02
N LYS A 117 -11.05 -13.67 -1.56
CA LYS A 117 -10.87 -14.87 -0.72
C LYS A 117 -10.96 -16.16 -1.50
N ASN A 118 -11.72 -16.18 -2.60
CA ASN A 118 -11.92 -17.33 -3.47
C ASN A 118 -12.11 -16.91 -4.93
N ALA A 119 -11.83 -17.82 -5.87
CA ALA A 119 -12.07 -17.62 -7.30
C ALA A 119 -13.58 -17.65 -7.63
N ASN A 120 -14.24 -16.52 -7.38
CA ASN A 120 -15.62 -16.29 -7.74
C ASN A 120 -15.70 -15.16 -8.77
N GLU A 121 -16.02 -15.49 -10.01
CA GLU A 121 -16.03 -14.54 -11.13
C GLU A 121 -16.87 -13.28 -10.83
N ASN A 122 -18.07 -13.45 -10.27
CA ASN A 122 -18.95 -12.32 -9.95
C ASN A 122 -18.36 -11.45 -8.83
N GLY A 123 -17.76 -12.06 -7.81
CA GLY A 123 -17.10 -11.36 -6.71
C GLY A 123 -15.88 -10.58 -7.20
N VAL A 124 -15.00 -11.22 -7.98
CA VAL A 124 -13.79 -10.58 -8.54
C VAL A 124 -14.15 -9.43 -9.47
N ALA A 125 -15.16 -9.61 -10.34
CA ALA A 125 -15.68 -8.55 -11.19
C ALA A 125 -16.21 -7.36 -10.37
N ALA A 126 -16.96 -7.63 -9.29
CA ALA A 126 -17.48 -6.59 -8.41
C ALA A 126 -16.36 -5.81 -7.70
N ILE A 127 -15.30 -6.50 -7.25
CA ILE A 127 -14.10 -5.89 -6.66
C ILE A 127 -13.45 -4.91 -7.62
N VAL A 128 -13.15 -5.36 -8.85
CA VAL A 128 -12.47 -4.52 -9.83
C VAL A 128 -13.35 -3.35 -10.25
N LYS A 129 -14.64 -3.59 -10.47
CA LYS A 129 -15.60 -2.53 -10.78
C LYS A 129 -15.62 -1.44 -9.69
N GLN A 130 -15.79 -1.83 -8.42
CA GLN A 130 -15.80 -0.88 -7.30
C GLN A 130 -14.50 -0.08 -7.21
N GLN A 131 -13.35 -0.75 -7.37
CA GLN A 131 -12.04 -0.11 -7.38
C GLN A 131 -11.94 0.94 -8.49
N PHE A 132 -12.34 0.63 -9.73
CA PHE A 132 -12.24 1.58 -10.84
C PHE A 132 -13.25 2.72 -10.76
N GLU A 133 -14.44 2.49 -10.22
CA GLU A 133 -15.42 3.56 -9.96
C GLU A 133 -14.84 4.61 -9.00
N ILE A 134 -14.25 4.18 -7.89
CA ILE A 134 -13.61 5.09 -6.93
C ILE A 134 -12.33 5.70 -7.52
N ALA A 135 -11.54 4.94 -8.28
CA ALA A 135 -10.33 5.45 -8.95
C ALA A 135 -10.65 6.61 -9.89
N LYS A 136 -11.73 6.52 -10.68
CA LYS A 136 -12.19 7.61 -11.55
C LYS A 136 -12.59 8.86 -10.76
N MET A 137 -13.22 8.69 -9.59
CA MET A 137 -13.51 9.83 -8.70
C MET A 137 -12.24 10.50 -8.17
N ILE A 138 -11.19 9.73 -7.87
CA ILE A 138 -9.90 10.23 -7.40
C ILE A 138 -9.14 10.95 -8.54
N ILE A 139 -9.12 10.36 -9.74
CA ILE A 139 -8.50 10.96 -10.93
C ILE A 139 -9.15 12.30 -11.27
N ALA A 140 -10.46 12.44 -11.09
CA ALA A 140 -11.17 13.70 -11.30
C ALA A 140 -10.74 14.83 -10.35
N THR A 141 -9.97 14.54 -9.30
CA THR A 141 -9.34 15.53 -8.42
C THR A 141 -7.83 15.66 -8.66
N GLU A 142 -7.31 15.15 -9.78
CA GLU A 142 -5.90 15.16 -10.19
C GLU A 142 -4.95 14.34 -9.28
N LEU A 143 -5.51 13.52 -8.37
CA LEU A 143 -4.73 12.59 -7.55
C LEU A 143 -4.56 11.26 -8.29
N VAL A 144 -3.45 10.56 -8.04
CA VAL A 144 -3.19 9.23 -8.63
C VAL A 144 -3.71 8.12 -7.70
N PRO A 145 -4.68 7.29 -8.12
CA PRO A 145 -5.17 6.17 -7.30
C PRO A 145 -4.25 4.94 -7.38
N ILE A 146 -3.93 4.37 -6.21
CA ILE A 146 -3.44 3.00 -6.05
C ILE A 146 -4.64 2.08 -5.82
N ILE A 147 -4.90 1.23 -6.80
CA ILE A 147 -5.94 0.18 -6.79
C ILE A 147 -5.34 -1.08 -6.15
N GLU A 148 -5.88 -1.54 -5.01
CA GLU A 148 -5.38 -2.70 -4.27
C GLU A 148 -6.45 -3.79 -4.05
N PRO A 149 -6.79 -4.57 -5.09
CA PRO A 149 -7.56 -5.80 -4.97
C PRO A 149 -6.63 -6.94 -4.56
N GLU A 150 -6.50 -7.14 -3.24
CA GLU A 150 -5.65 -8.19 -2.68
C GLU A 150 -6.29 -9.57 -2.87
N VAL A 151 -5.59 -10.50 -3.52
CA VAL A 151 -5.93 -11.93 -3.44
C VAL A 151 -5.25 -12.51 -2.21
N ASP A 152 -6.02 -13.14 -1.31
CA ASP A 152 -5.48 -13.74 -0.10
C ASP A 152 -4.44 -14.82 -0.46
N ILE A 153 -3.28 -14.79 0.21
CA ILE A 153 -2.21 -15.78 -0.01
C ILE A 153 -2.62 -17.20 0.39
N HIS A 154 -3.66 -17.34 1.22
CA HIS A 154 -4.24 -18.61 1.64
C HIS A 154 -5.45 -19.04 0.82
N CYS A 155 -5.82 -18.30 -0.23
CA CYS A 155 -6.89 -18.70 -1.15
C CYS A 155 -6.53 -20.03 -1.84
N GLU A 156 -7.33 -21.07 -1.62
CA GLU A 156 -7.09 -22.40 -2.25
C GLU A 156 -7.17 -22.34 -3.78
N THR A 157 -7.93 -21.38 -4.30
CA THR A 157 -8.12 -21.12 -5.73
C THR A 157 -7.36 -19.87 -6.19
N LYS A 158 -6.25 -19.52 -5.52
CA LYS A 158 -5.49 -18.26 -5.76
C LYS A 158 -5.12 -18.06 -7.23
N ALA A 159 -4.58 -19.06 -7.91
CA ALA A 159 -4.18 -18.93 -9.31
C ALA A 159 -5.37 -18.62 -10.23
N GLU A 160 -6.52 -19.27 -10.00
CA GLU A 160 -7.75 -19.02 -10.76
C GLU A 160 -8.29 -17.60 -10.48
N ALA A 161 -8.30 -17.19 -9.21
CA ALA A 161 -8.72 -15.84 -8.80
C ALA A 161 -7.82 -14.75 -9.40
N GLU A 162 -6.51 -14.99 -9.50
CA GLU A 162 -5.54 -14.07 -10.11
C GLU A 162 -5.73 -13.93 -11.61
N MET A 163 -6.03 -15.03 -12.31
CA MET A 163 -6.37 -14.99 -13.74
C MET A 163 -7.65 -14.20 -14.01
N MET A 164 -8.69 -14.42 -13.19
CA MET A 164 -9.93 -13.63 -13.23
C MET A 164 -9.63 -12.14 -12.96
N LEU A 165 -8.84 -11.86 -11.92
CA LEU A 165 -8.45 -10.51 -11.54
C LEU A 165 -7.70 -9.81 -12.67
N LEU A 166 -6.70 -10.47 -13.28
CA LEU A 166 -5.95 -9.91 -14.40
C LEU A 166 -6.87 -9.53 -15.56
N LYS A 167 -7.79 -10.44 -15.95
CA LYS A 167 -8.75 -10.19 -17.02
C LYS A 167 -9.59 -8.94 -16.74
N HIS A 168 -10.24 -8.88 -15.57
CA HIS A 168 -11.07 -7.73 -15.19
C HIS A 168 -10.26 -6.44 -15.06
N LEU A 169 -9.04 -6.50 -14.53
CA LEU A 169 -8.15 -5.34 -14.47
C LEU A 169 -7.88 -4.80 -15.89
N MET A 170 -7.48 -5.66 -16.83
CA MET A 170 -7.20 -5.24 -18.20
C MET A 170 -8.44 -4.66 -18.90
N ASP A 171 -9.59 -5.32 -18.77
CA ASP A 171 -10.86 -4.83 -19.34
C ASP A 171 -11.18 -3.39 -18.88
N HIS A 172 -10.89 -3.06 -17.62
CA HIS A 172 -11.10 -1.72 -17.08
C HIS A 172 -9.96 -0.72 -17.43
N ILE A 173 -8.72 -1.18 -17.48
CA ILE A 173 -7.54 -0.36 -17.82
C ILE A 173 -7.62 0.12 -19.27
N GLU A 174 -8.04 -0.74 -20.20
CA GLU A 174 -8.18 -0.43 -21.63
C GLU A 174 -9.27 0.62 -21.92
N GLN A 175 -10.19 0.82 -20.98
CA GLN A 175 -11.24 1.85 -21.07
C GLN A 175 -10.81 3.21 -20.50
N LEU A 176 -9.62 3.31 -19.90
CA LEU A 176 -9.10 4.58 -19.39
C LEU A 176 -8.69 5.48 -20.56
N ALA A 177 -9.04 6.76 -20.49
CA ALA A 177 -8.49 7.75 -21.42
C ALA A 177 -6.97 7.88 -21.22
N SER A 178 -6.22 8.32 -22.23
CA SER A 178 -4.75 8.30 -22.23
C SER A 178 -4.10 9.11 -21.08
N ASP A 179 -4.80 10.13 -20.59
CA ASP A 179 -4.43 11.00 -19.47
C ASP A 179 -4.82 10.43 -18.09
N GLN A 180 -5.72 9.45 -18.04
CA GLN A 180 -6.15 8.80 -16.80
C GLN A 180 -5.12 7.75 -16.39
N LYS A 181 -4.37 8.02 -15.32
CA LYS A 181 -3.32 7.13 -14.82
C LYS A 181 -3.72 6.44 -13.52
N VAL A 182 -3.32 5.18 -13.39
CA VAL A 182 -3.50 4.38 -12.18
C VAL A 182 -2.18 3.73 -11.77
N ILE A 183 -2.09 3.37 -10.50
CA ILE A 183 -1.09 2.46 -9.96
C ILE A 183 -1.83 1.22 -9.48
N LEU A 184 -1.25 0.04 -9.68
CA LEU A 184 -1.79 -1.19 -9.14
C LEU A 184 -0.96 -1.62 -7.94
N LYS A 185 -1.60 -2.18 -6.92
CA LYS A 185 -0.94 -2.90 -5.84
C LYS A 185 -1.58 -4.26 -5.68
N LEU A 186 -0.84 -5.31 -6.01
CA LEU A 186 -1.38 -6.66 -6.19
C LEU A 186 -0.63 -7.64 -5.29
N THR A 187 -1.28 -8.75 -4.95
CA THR A 187 -0.59 -9.89 -4.34
C THR A 187 0.46 -10.42 -5.31
N ILE A 188 1.61 -10.86 -4.79
CA ILE A 188 2.62 -11.54 -5.61
C ILE A 188 1.97 -12.79 -6.23
N PRO A 189 1.94 -12.91 -7.58
CA PRO A 189 1.14 -13.93 -8.25
C PRO A 189 1.71 -15.34 -8.06
N ASN A 190 0.87 -16.37 -8.18
CA ASN A 190 1.33 -17.76 -8.24
C ASN A 190 2.09 -18.04 -9.54
N GLU A 191 1.63 -17.48 -10.65
CA GLU A 191 2.32 -17.56 -11.93
C GLU A 191 3.28 -16.37 -12.07
N ASN A 192 4.57 -16.65 -12.17
CA ASN A 192 5.60 -15.64 -12.33
C ASN A 192 5.32 -14.76 -13.55
N ASN A 193 5.37 -13.44 -13.36
CA ASN A 193 5.15 -12.42 -14.39
C ASN A 193 3.71 -12.36 -14.92
N LEU A 194 2.72 -12.92 -14.22
CA LEU A 194 1.30 -12.88 -14.60
C LEU A 194 0.83 -11.46 -15.00
N TYR A 195 1.23 -10.45 -14.23
CA TYR A 195 0.79 -9.06 -14.44
C TYR A 195 1.62 -8.25 -15.47
N THR A 196 2.38 -8.92 -16.35
CA THR A 196 3.22 -8.25 -17.37
C THR A 196 2.42 -7.33 -18.29
N SER A 197 1.21 -7.72 -18.69
CA SER A 197 0.33 -6.89 -19.52
C SER A 197 -0.04 -5.59 -18.80
N CYS A 198 -0.38 -5.64 -17.51
CA CYS A 198 -0.62 -4.45 -16.69
C CYS A 198 0.63 -3.56 -16.62
N ILE A 199 1.81 -4.15 -16.37
CA ILE A 199 3.08 -3.41 -16.26
C ILE A 199 3.43 -2.66 -17.55
N ASN A 200 3.07 -3.22 -18.71
CA ASN A 200 3.38 -2.64 -20.02
C ASN A 200 2.31 -1.65 -20.51
N HIS A 201 1.15 -1.55 -19.85
CA HIS A 201 0.07 -0.70 -20.31
C HIS A 201 0.36 0.80 -20.03
N PRO A 202 0.17 1.71 -21.00
CA PRO A 202 0.54 3.13 -20.85
C PRO A 202 -0.23 3.89 -19.76
N ASN A 203 -1.42 3.42 -19.36
CA ASN A 203 -2.21 4.00 -18.27
C ASN A 203 -1.81 3.49 -16.87
N VAL A 204 -0.95 2.48 -16.79
CA VAL A 204 -0.44 1.96 -15.51
C VAL A 204 0.95 2.55 -15.26
N ILE A 205 1.08 3.39 -14.24
CA ILE A 205 2.36 4.03 -13.90
C ILE A 205 3.34 2.98 -13.35
N ARG A 206 2.86 2.18 -12.39
CA ARG A 206 3.62 1.12 -11.72
C ARG A 206 2.68 0.03 -11.20
N VAL A 207 3.24 -1.18 -11.06
CA VAL A 207 2.62 -2.29 -10.35
C VAL A 207 3.46 -2.59 -9.12
N PHE A 208 2.87 -2.42 -7.95
CA PHE A 208 3.46 -2.74 -6.67
C PHE A 208 2.99 -4.09 -6.14
N ALA A 209 3.82 -4.75 -5.35
CA ALA A 209 3.50 -5.97 -4.63
C ALA A 209 3.19 -5.69 -3.15
N LEU A 210 2.08 -6.24 -2.65
CA LEU A 210 1.87 -6.39 -1.21
C LEU A 210 2.50 -7.72 -0.74
N SER A 211 3.03 -7.75 0.49
CA SER A 211 3.63 -8.99 1.04
C SER A 211 2.58 -10.01 1.48
N GLY A 212 1.32 -9.60 1.70
CA GLY A 212 0.17 -10.50 1.86
C GLY A 212 0.16 -11.37 3.13
N GLY A 213 1.23 -11.38 3.92
CA GLY A 213 1.40 -12.29 5.06
C GLY A 213 2.68 -13.12 4.99
N TYR A 214 3.37 -13.15 3.85
CA TYR A 214 4.72 -13.68 3.76
C TYR A 214 5.69 -12.91 4.67
N SER A 215 6.70 -13.64 5.15
CA SER A 215 7.89 -13.03 5.77
C SER A 215 8.57 -12.09 4.76
N ARG A 216 9.44 -11.19 5.24
CA ARG A 216 10.23 -10.34 4.34
C ARG A 216 11.05 -11.17 3.34
N ASP A 217 11.68 -12.24 3.79
CA ASP A 217 12.56 -13.06 2.94
C ASP A 217 11.77 -13.82 1.88
N ASP A 218 10.64 -14.43 2.25
CA ASP A 218 9.77 -15.12 1.31
C ASP A 218 9.18 -14.14 0.29
N ALA A 219 8.71 -12.97 0.75
CA ALA A 219 8.15 -11.94 -0.13
C ALA A 219 9.20 -11.42 -1.12
N ASN A 220 10.44 -11.18 -0.67
CA ASN A 220 11.54 -10.76 -1.52
C ASN A 220 11.89 -11.85 -2.56
N SER A 221 11.99 -13.11 -2.13
CA SER A 221 12.28 -14.25 -3.00
C SER A 221 11.23 -14.41 -4.11
N LEU A 222 9.94 -14.32 -3.77
CA LEU A 222 8.85 -14.38 -4.74
C LEU A 222 8.82 -13.13 -5.65
N LEU A 223 9.10 -11.95 -5.09
CA LEU A 223 9.13 -10.69 -5.86
C LEU A 223 10.19 -10.72 -6.96
N THR A 224 11.39 -11.25 -6.69
CA THR A 224 12.48 -11.32 -7.68
C THR A 224 12.15 -12.13 -8.94
N GLN A 225 11.11 -12.96 -8.87
CA GLN A 225 10.63 -13.76 -10.01
C GLN A 225 9.65 -12.99 -10.91
N ASN A 226 9.28 -11.76 -10.51
CA ASN A 226 8.30 -10.90 -11.15
C ASN A 226 8.95 -9.60 -11.63
N LYS A 227 9.39 -9.58 -12.89
CA LYS A 227 10.15 -8.47 -13.48
C LYS A 227 9.38 -7.15 -13.41
N ARG A 228 10.07 -6.09 -13.00
CA ARG A 228 9.53 -4.71 -12.90
C ARG A 228 8.35 -4.53 -11.94
N MET A 229 8.04 -5.54 -11.11
CA MET A 229 7.12 -5.41 -9.99
C MET A 229 7.90 -4.92 -8.77
N VAL A 230 7.41 -3.88 -8.10
CA VAL A 230 8.15 -3.20 -7.01
C VAL A 230 7.47 -3.46 -5.67
N ALA A 231 8.21 -3.61 -4.57
CA ALA A 231 7.58 -3.82 -3.27
C ALA A 231 6.77 -2.60 -2.77
N SER A 232 5.65 -2.87 -2.09
CA SER A 232 4.92 -1.91 -1.26
C SER A 232 4.53 -2.59 0.05
N PHE A 233 5.55 -2.82 0.87
CA PHE A 233 5.43 -3.58 2.11
C PHE A 233 5.17 -2.67 3.32
N ASN A 234 4.49 -3.24 4.32
CA ASN A 234 4.28 -2.60 5.62
C ASN A 234 4.88 -3.49 6.71
N ARG A 235 4.20 -4.59 7.07
CA ARG A 235 4.68 -5.50 8.11
C ARG A 235 6.05 -6.09 7.80
N ALA A 236 6.28 -6.54 6.57
CA ALA A 236 7.58 -7.08 6.15
C ALA A 236 8.72 -6.05 6.19
N LEU A 237 8.43 -4.76 5.98
CA LEU A 237 9.43 -3.69 6.16
C LEU A 237 9.79 -3.51 7.64
N THR A 238 8.80 -3.55 8.52
CA THR A 238 8.97 -3.28 9.96
C THR A 238 9.32 -4.51 10.79
N GLU A 239 9.41 -5.70 10.17
CA GLU A 239 9.74 -6.95 10.84
C GLU A 239 11.14 -6.88 11.45
N GLY A 240 11.23 -7.14 12.76
CA GLY A 240 12.46 -7.05 13.54
C GLY A 240 12.73 -5.69 14.18
N LEU A 241 11.93 -4.66 13.89
CA LEU A 241 12.02 -3.37 14.57
C LEU A 241 11.29 -3.40 15.91
N SER A 242 11.88 -2.78 16.93
CA SER A 242 11.32 -2.70 18.28
C SER A 242 11.54 -1.32 18.92
N VAL A 243 10.63 -0.92 19.82
CA VAL A 243 10.76 0.27 20.65
C VAL A 243 11.95 0.20 21.60
N GLU A 244 12.39 -1.00 21.99
CA GLU A 244 13.47 -1.23 22.95
C GLU A 244 14.89 -1.10 22.35
N GLN A 245 15.01 -1.10 21.03
CA GLN A 245 16.28 -0.97 20.33
C GLN A 245 16.89 0.41 20.51
N SER A 246 18.22 0.49 20.56
CA SER A 246 18.91 1.77 20.40
C SER A 246 18.63 2.37 19.01
N ASP A 247 18.88 3.67 18.84
CA ASP A 247 18.71 4.29 17.53
C ASP A 247 19.68 3.71 16.50
N GLU A 248 20.90 3.34 16.90
CA GLU A 248 21.88 2.69 16.02
C GLU A 248 21.38 1.31 15.54
N GLU A 249 20.91 0.47 16.46
CA GLU A 249 20.39 -0.87 16.13
C GLU A 249 19.15 -0.78 15.23
N PHE A 250 18.21 0.11 15.59
CA PHE A 250 17.00 0.35 14.82
C PHE A 250 17.33 0.79 13.39
N ASN A 251 18.24 1.74 13.23
CA ASN A 251 18.63 2.25 11.92
C ASN A 251 19.35 1.21 11.06
N LEU A 252 20.19 0.36 11.66
CA LEU A 252 20.87 -0.73 10.97
C LEU A 252 19.88 -1.79 10.47
N ILE A 253 18.92 -2.19 11.31
CA ILE A 253 17.90 -3.18 10.92
C ILE A 253 16.98 -2.62 9.84
N LEU A 254 16.56 -1.35 9.97
CA LEU A 254 15.74 -0.70 8.96
C LEU A 254 16.48 -0.57 7.63
N ASP A 255 17.77 -0.19 7.65
CA ASP A 255 18.61 -0.11 6.46
C ASP A 255 18.71 -1.46 5.73
N SER A 256 19.04 -2.51 6.46
CA SER A 256 19.13 -3.88 5.91
C SER A 256 17.78 -4.36 5.34
N SER A 257 16.69 -4.02 6.01
CA SER A 257 15.33 -4.33 5.54
C SER A 257 15.01 -3.59 4.25
N ILE A 258 15.30 -2.28 4.17
CA ILE A 258 15.12 -1.47 2.96
C ILE A 258 15.99 -2.00 1.82
N GLU A 259 17.25 -2.31 2.09
CA GLU A 259 18.19 -2.79 1.07
C GLU A 259 17.73 -4.11 0.46
N SER A 260 17.37 -5.09 1.28
CA SER A 260 16.90 -6.40 0.78
C SER A 260 15.63 -6.26 -0.08
N ILE A 261 14.69 -5.41 0.34
CA ILE A 261 13.46 -5.12 -0.40
C ILE A 261 13.76 -4.37 -1.70
N TYR A 262 14.70 -3.42 -1.67
CA TYR A 262 15.12 -2.65 -2.84
C TYR A 262 15.75 -3.57 -3.89
N GLN A 263 16.70 -4.43 -3.50
CA GLN A 263 17.32 -5.39 -4.42
C GLN A 263 16.29 -6.33 -5.06
N ALA A 264 15.31 -6.79 -4.30
CA ALA A 264 14.22 -7.60 -4.83
C ALA A 264 13.28 -6.82 -5.79
N SER A 265 13.20 -5.49 -5.65
CA SER A 265 12.29 -4.64 -6.43
C SER A 265 12.87 -4.14 -7.75
N ILE A 266 14.20 -4.21 -7.94
CA ILE A 266 14.87 -3.70 -9.15
C ILE A 266 15.12 -4.78 -10.22
N THR A 267 14.60 -5.99 -10.02
CA THR A 267 14.73 -7.14 -10.93
C THR A 267 13.83 -7.08 -12.17
#